data_AF-A0A349GAX3-F1
#
_entry.id   AF-A0A349GAX3-F1
#
_cell.length_a   1.000
_cell.length_b   1.000
_cell.length_c   1.000
_cell.angle_alpha   90.00
_cell.angle_beta   90.00
_cell.angle_gamma   90.00
#
_symmetry.space_group_name_H-M   'P 1'
#
loop_
_entity.id
_entity.type
_entity.pdbx_description
1 polymer ?
#
loop_
_entity_poly.entity_id
_entity_poly.type
_entity_poly.pdbx_seq_one_letter_code
_entity_poly.pdbx_strand_id
1 'polypeptide(L)'
;AFVRMEAGTNLIGGQPFSLENLGEVSALCKTHQVPLVLDASLLSDNLHFIKMREASCKDMSIESISNAMANLCDIIYFSGRKLGSARGGGICTSSLKFFESLRPMIPLYEGFLTYGGMSIKEMEAMAVGIHETLDEDIISQGPQFIEFMTEKLIERGVPVITPAGGLGCHLDAMAFLPHVKQEKYPAGALASAIFLVSGIRGMERGTLSEQRNPDGTEPLANMELVRLALPRRVFTMSHILFAVDRIAWLFENRESIGGLEWIEEPEVLRFFYGKLTPDNDWQKELLKRFEADFGGSC
;
A
#
# COMPACT_ATOMS: atom_id res chain seq x y z
N ALA A 1 -23.52 -12.10 5.62
CA ALA A 1 -22.40 -11.39 6.28
C ALA A 1 -21.17 -12.27 6.26
N PHE A 2 -19.97 -11.69 6.22
CA PHE A 2 -18.69 -12.39 6.30
C PHE A 2 -17.69 -11.50 7.07
N VAL A 3 -16.62 -12.10 7.59
CA VAL A 3 -15.48 -11.37 8.14
C VAL A 3 -14.34 -11.41 7.12
N ARG A 4 -13.69 -10.27 6.89
CA ARG A 4 -12.54 -10.16 5.99
C ARG A 4 -11.29 -9.81 6.77
N MET A 5 -10.27 -10.66 6.69
CA MET A 5 -8.93 -10.39 7.20
C MET A 5 -8.04 -9.97 6.03
N GLU A 6 -7.37 -8.82 6.13
CA GLU A 6 -6.48 -8.30 5.09
C GLU A 6 -5.02 -8.44 5.52
N ALA A 7 -4.31 -9.41 4.94
CA ALA A 7 -2.92 -9.68 5.26
C ALA A 7 -2.05 -8.55 4.69
N GLY A 8 -1.41 -7.78 5.57
CA GLY A 8 -0.78 -6.51 5.22
C GLY A 8 -1.82 -5.42 4.95
N THR A 9 -2.47 -4.89 6.00
CA THR A 9 -3.60 -3.95 5.85
C THR A 9 -3.19 -2.67 5.11
N ASN A 10 -3.70 -2.47 3.89
CA ASN A 10 -3.25 -1.46 2.93
C ASN A 10 -3.45 -0.02 3.44
N LEU A 11 -4.59 0.25 4.09
CA LEU A 11 -4.96 1.60 4.55
C LEU A 11 -4.06 2.14 5.67
N ILE A 12 -3.50 1.27 6.50
CA ILE A 12 -2.65 1.66 7.65
C ILE A 12 -1.16 1.41 7.39
N GLY A 13 -0.79 1.30 6.11
CA GLY A 13 0.61 1.20 5.69
C GLY A 13 1.15 -0.21 5.47
N GLY A 14 0.27 -1.20 5.33
CA GLY A 14 0.67 -2.60 5.13
C GLY A 14 1.08 -3.26 6.44
N GLN A 15 0.44 -2.91 7.55
CA GLN A 15 0.73 -3.52 8.86
C GLN A 15 0.25 -4.98 8.88
N PRO A 16 1.01 -5.87 9.53
CA PRO A 16 0.66 -7.27 9.61
C PRO A 16 -0.39 -7.55 10.71
N PHE A 17 -1.03 -8.71 10.61
CA PHE A 17 -1.65 -9.37 11.76
C PHE A 17 -0.88 -10.68 12.08
N SER A 18 -1.00 -11.15 13.32
CA SER A 18 -0.38 -12.41 13.79
C SER A 18 -1.20 -13.65 13.42
N LEU A 19 -0.55 -14.81 13.32
CA LEU A 19 -1.22 -16.08 13.12
C LEU A 19 -2.16 -16.40 14.29
N GLU A 20 -1.75 -16.06 15.52
CA GLU A 20 -2.59 -16.13 16.72
C GLU A 20 -3.91 -15.35 16.55
N ASN A 21 -3.84 -14.09 16.12
CA ASN A 21 -5.03 -13.27 15.92
C ASN A 21 -5.97 -13.87 14.86
N LEU A 22 -5.43 -14.36 13.74
CA LEU A 22 -6.22 -15.05 12.73
C LEU A 22 -6.89 -16.32 13.30
N GLY A 23 -6.20 -17.04 14.19
CA GLY A 23 -6.72 -18.21 14.89
C GLY A 23 -7.93 -17.88 15.77
N GLU A 24 -7.84 -16.83 16.58
CA GLU A 24 -8.93 -16.35 17.43
C GLU A 24 -10.14 -15.90 16.61
N VAL A 25 -9.92 -15.12 15.54
CA VAL A 25 -10.97 -14.68 14.63
C VAL A 25 -11.63 -15.87 13.94
N SER A 26 -10.85 -16.85 13.49
CA SER A 26 -11.37 -18.10 12.88
C SER A 26 -12.24 -18.88 13.86
N ALA A 27 -11.81 -19.02 15.12
CA ALA A 27 -12.58 -19.70 16.15
C ALA A 27 -13.94 -19.02 16.38
N LEU A 28 -13.94 -17.69 16.51
CA LEU A 28 -15.17 -16.91 16.68
C LEU A 28 -16.10 -17.03 15.45
N CYS A 29 -15.55 -16.92 14.25
CA CYS A 29 -16.30 -17.07 13.00
C CYS A 29 -16.98 -18.45 12.91
N LYS A 30 -16.27 -19.52 13.30
CA LYS A 30 -16.80 -20.88 13.36
C LYS A 30 -17.95 -21.01 14.36
N THR A 31 -17.81 -20.45 15.57
CA THR A 31 -18.88 -20.44 16.58
C THR A 31 -20.15 -19.78 16.07
N HIS A 32 -20.03 -18.70 15.31
CA HIS A 32 -21.17 -17.94 14.78
C HIS A 32 -21.59 -18.35 13.35
N GLN A 33 -20.93 -19.36 12.76
CA GLN A 33 -21.18 -19.81 11.39
C GLN A 33 -21.07 -18.68 10.35
N VAL A 34 -20.14 -17.76 10.57
CA VAL A 34 -19.85 -16.64 9.67
C VAL A 34 -18.64 -16.99 8.81
N PRO A 35 -18.70 -16.86 7.47
CA PRO A 35 -17.55 -17.12 6.61
C PRO A 35 -16.38 -16.18 6.91
N LEU A 36 -15.18 -16.73 6.98
CA LEU A 36 -13.92 -15.98 7.10
C LEU A 36 -13.21 -15.94 5.74
N VAL A 37 -13.00 -14.72 5.24
CA VAL A 37 -12.35 -14.44 3.96
C VAL A 37 -10.98 -13.80 4.19
N LEU A 38 -9.94 -14.33 3.56
CA LEU A 38 -8.61 -13.75 3.55
C LEU A 38 -8.38 -12.97 2.26
N ASP A 39 -8.06 -11.68 2.38
CA ASP A 39 -7.37 -10.93 1.33
C ASP A 39 -5.87 -11.19 1.46
N ALA A 40 -5.34 -12.04 0.60
CA ALA A 40 -3.94 -12.44 0.56
C ALA A 40 -3.10 -11.57 -0.38
N SER A 41 -3.60 -10.41 -0.82
CA SER A 41 -2.87 -9.59 -1.79
C SER A 41 -1.50 -9.12 -1.29
N LEU A 42 -1.32 -8.82 0.01
CA LEU A 42 -0.03 -8.48 0.61
C LEU A 42 0.48 -9.60 1.55
N LEU A 43 0.11 -10.86 1.25
CA LEU A 43 0.46 -12.01 2.08
C LEU A 43 1.98 -12.17 2.23
N SER A 44 2.77 -11.98 1.17
CA SER A 44 4.24 -12.09 1.23
C SER A 44 4.84 -11.26 2.37
N ASP A 45 4.42 -10.01 2.50
CA ASP A 45 4.96 -9.12 3.52
C ASP A 45 4.44 -9.51 4.92
N ASN A 46 3.18 -9.93 5.04
CA ASN A 46 2.62 -10.42 6.30
C ASN A 46 3.32 -11.70 6.79
N LEU A 47 3.67 -12.62 5.88
CA LEU A 47 4.42 -13.84 6.18
C LEU A 47 5.80 -13.51 6.75
N HIS A 48 6.51 -12.55 6.13
CA HIS A 48 7.79 -12.08 6.65
C HIS A 48 7.65 -11.56 8.08
N PHE A 49 6.64 -10.71 8.34
CA PHE A 49 6.43 -10.19 9.69
C PHE A 49 6.03 -11.25 10.71
N ILE A 50 5.17 -12.21 10.37
CA ILE A 50 4.85 -13.34 11.26
C ILE A 50 6.13 -14.11 11.61
N LYS A 51 6.90 -14.52 10.58
CA LYS A 51 8.16 -15.26 10.75
C LYS A 51 9.16 -14.53 11.65
N MET A 52 9.27 -13.20 11.50
CA MET A 52 10.24 -12.39 12.25
C MET A 52 9.77 -12.00 13.66
N ARG A 53 8.48 -11.72 13.84
CA ARG A 53 7.94 -11.08 15.06
C ARG A 53 7.18 -12.05 15.96
N GLU A 54 6.65 -13.14 15.44
CA GLU A 54 5.87 -14.11 16.21
C GLU A 54 6.74 -15.30 16.66
N ALA A 55 6.96 -15.42 17.97
CA ALA A 55 7.90 -16.39 18.54
C ALA A 55 7.57 -17.85 18.18
N SER A 56 6.27 -18.19 18.10
CA SER A 56 5.79 -19.53 17.72
C SER A 56 6.11 -19.90 16.26
N CYS A 57 6.31 -18.89 15.40
CA CYS A 57 6.50 -19.07 13.97
C CYS A 57 7.97 -18.97 13.53
N LYS A 58 8.87 -18.59 14.44
CA LYS A 58 10.29 -18.33 14.12
C LYS A 58 11.01 -19.51 13.48
N ASP A 59 10.68 -20.75 13.87
CA ASP A 59 11.27 -21.97 13.32
C ASP A 59 10.42 -22.62 12.22
N MET A 60 9.23 -22.09 11.91
CA MET A 60 8.36 -22.62 10.86
C MET A 60 8.84 -22.21 9.46
N SER A 61 8.68 -23.07 8.45
CA SER A 61 8.88 -22.64 7.06
C SER A 61 7.78 -21.65 6.63
N ILE A 62 8.06 -20.79 5.65
CA ILE A 62 7.06 -19.87 5.08
C ILE A 62 5.85 -20.63 4.53
N GLU A 63 6.08 -21.79 3.93
CA GLU A 63 5.02 -22.72 3.50
C GLU A 63 4.16 -23.18 4.68
N SER A 64 4.77 -23.54 5.82
CA SER A 64 4.02 -23.98 7.01
C SER A 64 3.14 -22.86 7.56
N ILE A 65 3.65 -21.63 7.61
CA ILE A 65 2.87 -20.46 8.05
C ILE A 65 1.74 -20.19 7.06
N SER A 66 2.02 -20.22 5.76
CA SER A 66 1.02 -20.02 4.68
C SER A 66 -0.11 -21.04 4.78
N ASN A 67 0.23 -22.32 4.97
CA ASN A 67 -0.74 -23.40 5.13
C ASN A 67 -1.55 -23.24 6.43
N ALA A 68 -0.92 -22.83 7.53
CA ALA A 68 -1.61 -22.56 8.78
C ALA A 68 -2.65 -21.43 8.61
N MET A 69 -2.28 -20.32 7.94
CA MET A 69 -3.20 -19.23 7.63
C MET A 69 -4.34 -19.69 6.70
N ALA A 70 -4.02 -20.43 5.64
CA ALA A 70 -5.01 -20.92 4.69
C ALA A 70 -6.05 -21.86 5.34
N ASN A 71 -5.60 -22.77 6.23
CA ASN A 71 -6.48 -23.71 6.94
C ASN A 71 -7.43 -23.03 7.94
N LEU A 72 -7.17 -21.78 8.31
CA LEU A 72 -8.05 -21.01 9.19
C LEU A 72 -9.18 -20.29 8.42
N CYS A 73 -9.09 -20.19 7.09
CA CYS A 73 -9.98 -19.38 6.27
C CYS A 73 -10.87 -20.23 5.36
N ASP A 74 -12.07 -19.74 5.05
CA ASP A 74 -13.02 -20.42 4.15
C ASP A 74 -12.78 -20.08 2.68
N ILE A 75 -12.39 -18.84 2.42
CA ILE A 75 -12.13 -18.29 1.10
C ILE A 75 -10.86 -17.45 1.18
N ILE A 76 -9.99 -17.58 0.19
CA ILE A 76 -8.81 -16.73 0.01
C ILE A 76 -8.96 -16.07 -1.35
N TYR A 77 -8.74 -14.76 -1.44
CA TYR A 77 -8.57 -14.08 -2.72
C TYR A 77 -7.30 -13.25 -2.71
N PHE A 78 -6.73 -13.01 -3.89
CA PHE A 78 -5.53 -12.20 -4.00
C PHE A 78 -5.43 -11.50 -5.35
N SER A 79 -4.77 -10.35 -5.35
CA SER A 79 -4.26 -9.73 -6.57
C SER A 79 -2.88 -10.29 -6.91
N GLY A 80 -2.79 -10.92 -8.09
CA GLY A 80 -1.54 -11.43 -8.69
C GLY A 80 -0.45 -10.37 -8.81
N ARG A 81 -0.86 -9.10 -8.97
CA ARG A 81 0.06 -7.97 -9.12
C ARG A 81 0.89 -7.71 -7.88
N LYS A 82 0.40 -8.18 -6.73
CA LYS A 82 1.10 -8.10 -5.45
C LYS A 82 1.60 -9.49 -5.06
N LEU A 83 0.71 -10.46 -4.90
CA LEU A 83 1.07 -11.85 -4.60
C LEU A 83 1.27 -12.63 -5.91
N GLY A 84 2.51 -12.89 -6.30
CA GLY A 84 2.84 -13.61 -7.55
C GLY A 84 3.44 -12.77 -8.66
N SER A 85 3.61 -11.45 -8.46
CA SER A 85 4.32 -10.55 -9.39
C SER A 85 3.83 -10.59 -10.86
N ALA A 86 2.55 -10.91 -11.10
CA ALA A 86 1.96 -11.11 -12.43
C ALA A 86 0.61 -10.38 -12.56
N ARG A 87 0.07 -10.23 -13.78
CA ARG A 87 -1.28 -9.64 -13.93
C ARG A 87 -2.35 -10.69 -13.65
N GLY A 88 -3.41 -10.29 -12.97
CA GLY A 88 -4.55 -11.15 -12.66
C GLY A 88 -4.72 -11.35 -11.15
N GLY A 89 -5.30 -12.47 -10.79
CA GLY A 89 -5.52 -12.88 -9.40
C GLY A 89 -6.23 -14.23 -9.33
N GLY A 90 -6.59 -14.63 -8.11
CA GLY A 90 -7.26 -15.89 -7.88
C GLY A 90 -8.19 -15.85 -6.68
N ILE A 91 -9.15 -16.77 -6.69
CA ILE A 91 -9.99 -17.09 -5.54
C ILE A 91 -9.82 -18.58 -5.26
N CYS A 92 -9.45 -18.93 -4.03
CA CYS A 92 -9.23 -20.28 -3.57
C CYS A 92 -10.23 -20.61 -2.47
N THR A 93 -10.80 -21.82 -2.52
CA THR A 93 -11.63 -22.36 -1.44
C THR A 93 -11.56 -23.88 -1.48
N SER A 94 -11.56 -24.52 -0.31
CA SER A 94 -11.72 -25.97 -0.16
C SER A 94 -13.19 -26.38 -0.03
N SER A 95 -14.11 -25.42 0.05
CA SER A 95 -15.54 -25.65 0.22
C SER A 95 -16.25 -25.75 -1.13
N LEU A 96 -16.82 -26.93 -1.41
CA LEU A 96 -17.65 -27.14 -2.60
C LEU A 96 -18.85 -26.17 -2.64
N LYS A 97 -19.41 -25.84 -1.48
CA LYS A 97 -20.52 -24.88 -1.36
C LYS A 97 -20.11 -23.49 -1.86
N PHE A 98 -18.95 -22.99 -1.44
CA PHE A 98 -18.46 -21.68 -1.89
C PHE A 98 -18.07 -21.73 -3.36
N PHE A 99 -17.38 -22.79 -3.80
CA PHE A 99 -17.05 -23.00 -5.20
C PHE A 99 -18.28 -22.92 -6.10
N GLU A 100 -19.34 -23.69 -5.84
CA GLU A 100 -20.55 -23.67 -6.66
C GLU A 100 -21.27 -22.32 -6.66
N SER A 101 -21.19 -21.56 -5.56
CA SER A 101 -21.78 -20.22 -5.50
C SER A 101 -21.01 -19.18 -6.32
N LEU A 102 -19.69 -19.32 -6.41
CA LEU A 102 -18.81 -18.39 -7.14
C LEU A 102 -18.70 -18.76 -8.63
N ARG A 103 -18.81 -20.05 -8.95
CA ARG A 103 -18.62 -20.61 -10.30
C ARG A 103 -19.38 -19.86 -11.40
N PRO A 104 -20.66 -19.46 -11.25
CA PRO A 104 -21.40 -18.75 -12.30
C PRO A 104 -20.92 -17.31 -12.52
N MET A 105 -20.30 -16.68 -11.51
CA MET A 105 -19.84 -15.30 -11.60
C MET A 105 -18.61 -15.15 -12.50
N ILE A 106 -17.77 -16.20 -12.59
CA ILE A 106 -16.54 -16.16 -13.39
C ILE A 106 -16.86 -15.98 -14.89
N PRO A 107 -17.72 -16.80 -15.54
CA PRO A 107 -18.14 -16.56 -16.92
C PRO A 107 -18.91 -15.26 -17.15
N LEU A 108 -19.59 -14.75 -16.12
CA LEU A 108 -20.40 -13.53 -16.24
C LEU A 108 -19.54 -12.27 -16.33
N TYR A 109 -18.43 -12.22 -15.59
CA TYR A 109 -17.63 -10.99 -15.43
C TYR A 109 -16.20 -11.07 -15.99
N GLU A 110 -15.56 -12.25 -15.98
CA GLU A 110 -14.12 -12.37 -16.20
C GLU A 110 -13.78 -13.22 -17.44
N GLY A 111 -14.34 -14.43 -17.53
CA GLY A 111 -14.00 -15.43 -18.54
C GLY A 111 -14.36 -16.85 -18.09
N PHE A 112 -13.84 -17.89 -18.73
CA PHE A 112 -14.17 -19.26 -18.33
C PHE A 112 -13.38 -19.73 -17.09
N LEU A 113 -13.86 -20.75 -16.38
CA LEU A 113 -13.28 -21.25 -15.12
C LEU A 113 -11.81 -21.66 -15.21
N THR A 114 -11.33 -22.02 -16.40
CA THR A 114 -9.96 -22.48 -16.61
C THR A 114 -8.95 -21.36 -16.87
N TYR A 115 -9.40 -20.12 -17.04
CA TYR A 115 -8.50 -18.99 -17.30
C TYR A 115 -8.92 -17.65 -16.67
N GLY A 116 -10.19 -17.46 -16.31
CA GLY A 116 -10.67 -16.31 -15.55
C GLY A 116 -10.26 -14.95 -16.13
N GLY A 117 -10.34 -14.79 -17.45
CA GLY A 117 -9.93 -13.56 -18.15
C GLY A 117 -8.42 -13.37 -18.31
N MET A 118 -7.58 -14.32 -17.86
CA MET A 118 -6.13 -14.26 -17.95
C MET A 118 -5.59 -15.03 -19.16
N SER A 119 -4.48 -14.56 -19.72
CA SER A 119 -3.72 -15.35 -20.69
C SER A 119 -2.92 -16.46 -20.00
N ILE A 120 -2.61 -17.54 -20.72
CA ILE A 120 -1.79 -18.65 -20.19
C ILE A 120 -0.45 -18.15 -19.67
N LYS A 121 0.17 -17.18 -20.36
CA LYS A 121 1.43 -16.56 -19.94
C LYS A 121 1.33 -15.93 -18.54
N GLU A 122 0.24 -15.22 -18.26
CA GLU A 122 0.05 -14.57 -16.97
C GLU A 122 -0.23 -15.58 -15.87
N MET A 123 -0.98 -16.65 -16.17
CA MET A 123 -1.20 -17.75 -15.22
C MET A 123 0.11 -18.47 -14.86
N GLU A 124 0.96 -18.74 -15.85
CA GLU A 124 2.26 -19.39 -15.62
C GLU A 124 3.22 -18.49 -14.83
N ALA A 125 3.30 -17.20 -15.20
CA ALA A 125 4.12 -16.23 -14.46
C ALA A 125 3.65 -16.10 -12.99
N MET A 126 2.34 -16.12 -12.76
CA MET A 126 1.76 -16.07 -11.42
C MET A 126 2.07 -17.34 -10.62
N ALA A 127 1.99 -18.52 -11.24
CA ALA A 127 2.34 -19.78 -10.58
C ALA A 127 3.80 -19.78 -10.10
N VAL A 128 4.73 -19.31 -10.95
CA VAL A 128 6.13 -19.13 -10.58
C VAL A 128 6.27 -18.13 -9.42
N GLY A 129 5.65 -16.95 -9.53
CA GLY A 129 5.77 -15.92 -8.49
C GLY A 129 5.12 -16.30 -7.15
N ILE A 130 4.08 -17.12 -7.15
CA ILE A 130 3.49 -17.68 -5.92
C ILE A 130 4.50 -18.65 -5.27
N HIS A 131 5.19 -19.46 -6.07
CA HIS A 131 6.24 -20.35 -5.54
C HIS A 131 7.43 -19.56 -4.98
N GLU A 132 7.86 -18.49 -5.66
CA GLU A 132 8.90 -17.57 -5.17
C GLU A 132 8.53 -16.91 -3.83
N THR A 133 7.23 -16.78 -3.50
CA THR A 133 6.78 -16.25 -2.20
C THR A 133 7.10 -17.18 -1.03
N LEU A 134 7.43 -18.44 -1.29
CA LEU A 134 7.86 -19.38 -0.24
C LEU A 134 9.32 -19.17 0.19
N ASP A 135 10.08 -18.38 -0.56
CA ASP A 135 11.47 -18.05 -0.28
C ASP A 135 11.57 -16.84 0.67
N GLU A 136 12.25 -17.03 1.79
CA GLU A 136 12.43 -16.01 2.83
C GLU A 136 13.24 -14.79 2.31
N ASP A 137 14.20 -15.03 1.42
CA ASP A 137 15.02 -13.96 0.83
C ASP A 137 14.19 -13.10 -0.14
N ILE A 138 13.16 -13.68 -0.76
CA ILE A 138 12.25 -12.95 -1.67
C ILE A 138 11.26 -12.09 -0.88
N ILE A 139 10.62 -12.66 0.14
CA ILE A 139 9.57 -11.95 0.88
C ILE A 139 10.11 -10.88 1.84
N SER A 140 11.38 -11.00 2.25
CA SER A 140 12.01 -10.05 3.16
C SER A 140 12.45 -8.74 2.50
N GLN A 141 12.70 -8.76 1.18
CA GLN A 141 13.25 -7.60 0.46
C GLN A 141 12.41 -6.33 0.59
N GLY A 142 11.10 -6.43 0.40
CA GLY A 142 10.18 -5.29 0.49
C GLY A 142 10.17 -4.67 1.90
N PRO A 143 9.78 -5.43 2.92
CA PRO A 143 9.80 -5.00 4.31
C PRO A 143 11.13 -4.37 4.76
N GLN A 144 12.27 -5.00 4.45
CA GLN A 144 13.58 -4.48 4.84
C GLN A 144 13.93 -3.14 4.16
N PHE A 145 13.59 -2.97 2.89
CA PHE A 145 13.83 -1.69 2.19
C PHE A 145 12.93 -0.58 2.72
N ILE A 146 11.68 -0.91 3.07
CA ILE A 146 10.75 0.05 3.67
C ILE A 146 11.23 0.44 5.06
N GLU A 147 11.62 -0.53 5.90
CA GLU A 147 12.19 -0.29 7.22
C GLU A 147 13.43 0.59 7.14
N PHE A 148 14.37 0.27 6.26
CA PHE A 148 15.56 1.09 6.04
C PHE A 148 15.22 2.53 5.64
N MET A 149 14.27 2.72 4.71
CA MET A 149 13.83 4.06 4.30
C MET A 149 13.21 4.82 5.47
N THR A 150 12.34 4.16 6.24
CA THR A 150 11.67 4.72 7.42
C THR A 150 12.69 5.16 8.47
N GLU A 151 13.64 4.29 8.84
CA GLU A 151 14.69 4.61 9.80
C GLU A 151 15.55 5.80 9.36
N LYS A 152 15.97 5.81 8.09
CA LYS A 152 16.79 6.91 7.56
C LYS A 152 16.05 8.24 7.51
N LEU A 153 14.74 8.24 7.26
CA LEU A 153 13.93 9.44 7.32
C LEU A 153 13.76 9.94 8.77
N ILE A 154 13.56 9.02 9.72
CA ILE A 154 13.50 9.36 11.17
C ILE A 154 14.81 9.96 11.65
N GLU A 155 15.97 9.41 11.24
CA GLU A 155 17.30 9.97 11.54
C GLU A 155 17.46 11.43 11.06
N ARG A 156 16.72 11.82 10.02
CA ARG A 156 16.70 13.18 9.46
C ARG A 156 15.55 14.04 10.00
N GLY A 157 14.80 13.54 10.98
CA GLY A 157 13.68 14.24 11.62
C GLY A 157 12.40 14.29 10.77
N VAL A 158 12.33 13.56 9.66
CA VAL A 158 11.16 13.55 8.78
C VAL A 158 10.04 12.72 9.43
N PRO A 159 8.81 13.25 9.54
CA PRO A 159 7.70 12.54 10.17
C PRO A 159 7.17 11.43 9.24
N VAL A 160 7.23 10.20 9.74
CA VAL A 160 6.81 8.99 9.03
C VAL A 160 6.00 8.08 9.95
N ILE A 161 5.11 7.28 9.37
CA ILE A 161 4.34 6.28 10.13
C ILE A 161 5.24 5.14 10.55
N THR A 162 5.17 4.78 11.83
CA THR A 162 5.93 3.69 12.45
C THR A 162 5.00 2.72 13.18
N PRO A 163 5.40 1.43 13.33
CA PRO A 163 6.56 0.80 12.69
C PRO A 163 6.40 0.69 11.16
N ALA A 164 7.50 0.45 10.45
CA ALA A 164 7.46 0.19 9.01
C ALA A 164 6.58 -1.04 8.69
N GLY A 165 5.70 -0.88 7.69
CA GLY A 165 4.85 -1.94 7.15
C GLY A 165 5.39 -2.51 5.83
N GLY A 166 4.61 -3.39 5.20
CA GLY A 166 5.03 -4.13 4.00
C GLY A 166 4.80 -3.43 2.66
N LEU A 167 4.06 -2.32 2.66
CA LEU A 167 3.55 -1.71 1.41
C LEU A 167 4.41 -0.54 0.91
N GLY A 168 4.90 0.29 1.82
CA GLY A 168 5.68 1.48 1.49
C GLY A 168 5.96 2.34 2.71
N CYS A 169 6.89 3.29 2.58
CA CYS A 169 7.10 4.30 3.60
C CYS A 169 6.00 5.36 3.50
N HIS A 170 5.34 5.67 4.62
CA HIS A 170 4.25 6.65 4.64
C HIS A 170 4.73 7.90 5.38
N LEU A 171 4.79 9.02 4.67
CA LEU A 171 5.07 10.32 5.28
C LEU A 171 3.78 10.86 5.89
N ASP A 172 3.84 11.35 7.13
CA ASP A 172 2.73 12.06 7.77
C ASP A 172 2.73 13.51 7.27
N ALA A 173 1.83 13.85 6.35
CA ALA A 173 1.78 15.15 5.73
C ALA A 173 1.27 16.25 6.67
N MET A 174 0.49 15.92 7.71
CA MET A 174 0.05 16.91 8.70
C MET A 174 1.23 17.37 9.56
N ALA A 175 2.08 16.43 9.98
CA ALA A 175 3.30 16.74 10.69
C ALA A 175 4.38 17.32 9.77
N PHE A 176 4.41 16.93 8.48
CA PHE A 176 5.35 17.47 7.51
C PHE A 176 5.00 18.90 7.12
N LEU A 177 3.72 19.26 6.98
CA LEU A 177 3.26 20.59 6.56
C LEU A 177 2.27 21.19 7.57
N PRO A 178 2.69 21.48 8.81
CA PRO A 178 1.78 21.90 9.88
C PRO A 178 1.10 23.25 9.61
N HIS A 179 1.63 24.06 8.70
CA HIS A 179 1.09 25.34 8.26
C HIS A 179 0.04 25.22 7.15
N VAL A 180 -0.06 24.07 6.47
CA VAL A 180 -1.05 23.82 5.41
C VAL A 180 -2.29 23.18 6.02
N LYS A 181 -3.43 23.86 5.91
CA LYS A 181 -4.71 23.36 6.40
C LYS A 181 -5.13 22.09 5.65
N GLN A 182 -5.83 21.19 6.33
CA GLN A 182 -6.24 19.91 5.75
C GLN A 182 -7.18 20.07 4.54
N GLU A 183 -8.04 21.09 4.56
CA GLU A 183 -8.93 21.47 3.45
C GLU A 183 -8.16 21.95 2.20
N LYS A 184 -6.85 22.14 2.33
CA LYS A 184 -5.93 22.49 1.24
C LYS A 184 -5.06 21.30 0.80
N TYR A 185 -5.48 20.08 1.14
CA TYR A 185 -4.94 18.81 0.64
C TYR A 185 -3.40 18.67 0.84
N PRO A 186 -2.90 18.73 2.08
CA PRO A 186 -1.46 18.74 2.38
C PRO A 186 -0.74 17.48 1.87
N ALA A 187 -1.37 16.30 1.89
CA ALA A 187 -0.77 15.09 1.32
C ALA A 187 -0.61 15.21 -0.22
N GLY A 188 -1.58 15.82 -0.91
CA GLY A 188 -1.48 16.11 -2.34
C GLY A 188 -0.38 17.13 -2.66
N ALA A 189 -0.29 18.19 -1.85
CA ALA A 189 0.76 19.20 -1.98
C ALA A 189 2.15 18.59 -1.76
N LEU A 190 2.32 17.80 -0.70
CA LEU A 190 3.58 17.11 -0.38
C LEU A 190 3.97 16.11 -1.47
N ALA A 191 3.03 15.30 -1.98
CA ALA A 191 3.31 14.38 -3.08
C ALA A 191 3.78 15.11 -4.35
N SER A 192 3.18 16.25 -4.65
CA SER A 192 3.58 17.12 -5.78
C SER A 192 4.96 17.74 -5.54
N ALA A 193 5.22 18.25 -4.34
CA ALA A 193 6.50 18.85 -3.97
C ALA A 193 7.65 17.84 -4.05
N ILE A 194 7.44 16.60 -3.58
CA ILE A 194 8.41 15.50 -3.73
C ILE A 194 8.71 15.26 -5.21
N PHE A 195 7.69 15.17 -6.05
CA PHE A 195 7.89 14.96 -7.48
C PHE A 195 8.70 16.09 -8.13
N LEU A 196 8.43 17.34 -7.79
CA LEU A 196 9.13 18.50 -8.34
C LEU A 196 10.64 18.49 -8.03
N VAL A 197 11.04 18.07 -6.83
CA VAL A 197 12.44 18.16 -6.36
C VAL A 197 13.23 16.85 -6.49
N SER A 198 12.61 15.80 -7.02
CA SER A 198 13.24 14.48 -7.10
C SER A 198 12.83 13.60 -8.29
N GLY A 199 11.74 13.94 -8.98
CA GLY A 199 11.10 13.04 -9.96
C GLY A 199 10.41 11.82 -9.36
N ILE A 200 10.42 11.65 -8.03
CA ILE A 200 9.81 10.53 -7.34
C ILE A 200 8.31 10.78 -7.19
N ARG A 201 7.50 9.79 -7.57
CA ARG A 201 6.05 9.89 -7.48
C ARG A 201 5.52 9.16 -6.24
N GLY A 202 5.10 9.93 -5.25
CA GLY A 202 4.27 9.44 -4.14
C GLY A 202 2.79 9.32 -4.50
N MET A 203 2.03 8.60 -3.68
CA MET A 203 0.58 8.53 -3.78
C MET A 203 -0.06 9.19 -2.56
N GLU A 204 -0.93 10.16 -2.82
CA GLU A 204 -1.79 10.76 -1.79
C GLU A 204 -2.69 9.69 -1.17
N ARG A 205 -2.83 9.73 0.16
CA ARG A 205 -3.67 8.86 0.98
C ARG A 205 -4.23 9.68 2.14
N GLY A 206 -5.15 10.57 1.84
CA GLY A 206 -5.79 11.48 2.79
C GLY A 206 -7.13 11.99 2.27
N THR A 207 -7.47 13.23 2.60
CA THR A 207 -8.79 13.83 2.29
C THR A 207 -9.10 13.80 0.80
N LEU A 208 -8.09 13.92 -0.08
CA LEU A 208 -8.34 13.94 -1.52
C LEU A 208 -8.84 12.59 -2.04
N SER A 209 -8.43 11.50 -1.39
CA SER A 209 -8.91 10.13 -1.66
C SER A 209 -10.33 9.85 -1.18
N GLU A 210 -10.88 10.67 -0.28
CA GLU A 210 -12.27 10.54 0.19
C GLU A 210 -13.26 11.12 -0.82
N GLN A 211 -14.45 10.51 -0.87
CA GLN A 211 -15.56 11.00 -1.68
C GLN A 211 -16.33 12.07 -0.90
N ARG A 212 -16.83 13.12 -1.58
CA ARG A 212 -17.71 14.11 -0.92
C ARG A 212 -18.93 13.43 -0.30
N ASN A 213 -19.39 13.98 0.82
CA ASN A 213 -20.66 13.59 1.42
C ASN A 213 -21.82 13.89 0.46
N PRO A 214 -22.99 13.23 0.61
CA PRO A 214 -24.16 13.49 -0.23
C PRO A 214 -24.64 14.95 -0.23
N ASP A 215 -24.31 15.73 0.79
CA ASP A 215 -24.62 17.16 0.91
C ASP A 215 -23.56 18.09 0.28
N GLY A 216 -22.51 17.51 -0.32
CA GLY A 216 -21.39 18.22 -0.94
C GLY A 216 -20.26 18.61 0.03
N THR A 217 -20.41 18.36 1.33
CA THR A 217 -19.35 18.67 2.31
C THR A 217 -18.13 17.76 2.11
N GLU A 218 -16.96 18.29 2.47
CA GLU A 218 -15.67 17.61 2.39
C GLU A 218 -15.43 16.79 3.67
N PRO A 219 -15.50 15.44 3.63
CA PRO A 219 -15.11 14.64 4.76
C PRO A 219 -13.58 14.66 4.88
N LEU A 220 -13.08 15.18 5.99
CA LEU A 220 -11.65 15.18 6.27
C LEU A 220 -11.20 13.78 6.69
N ALA A 221 -10.11 13.31 6.08
CA ALA A 221 -9.52 12.03 6.43
C ALA A 221 -8.94 12.07 7.85
N ASN A 222 -8.96 10.93 8.55
CA ASN A 222 -8.33 10.85 9.88
C ASN A 222 -6.81 10.98 9.83
N MET A 223 -6.20 10.77 8.66
CA MET A 223 -4.76 10.88 8.41
C MET A 223 -4.52 11.45 7.02
N GLU A 224 -3.48 12.27 6.86
CA GLU A 224 -2.99 12.77 5.57
C GLU A 224 -1.63 12.14 5.29
N LEU A 225 -1.59 11.11 4.44
CA LEU A 225 -0.37 10.36 4.18
C LEU A 225 0.11 10.52 2.74
N VAL A 226 1.42 10.61 2.56
CA VAL A 226 2.05 10.35 1.24
C VAL A 226 2.69 8.98 1.29
N ARG A 227 2.14 8.06 0.51
CA ARG A 227 2.67 6.70 0.38
C ARG A 227 3.75 6.64 -0.68
N LEU A 228 4.96 6.33 -0.27
CA LEU A 228 6.08 5.94 -1.11
C LEU A 228 6.09 4.41 -1.22
N ALA A 229 5.25 3.89 -2.11
CA ALA A 229 5.16 2.45 -2.35
C ALA A 229 6.44 1.95 -3.04
N LEU A 230 7.01 0.86 -2.54
CA LEU A 230 8.21 0.24 -3.10
C LEU A 230 7.83 -1.02 -3.87
N PRO A 231 7.91 -1.01 -5.22
CA PRO A 231 7.74 -2.22 -6.02
C PRO A 231 8.83 -3.25 -5.68
N ARG A 232 8.41 -4.50 -5.51
CA ARG A 232 9.30 -5.60 -5.15
C ARG A 232 10.34 -5.84 -6.23
N ARG A 233 11.61 -5.95 -5.84
CA ARG A 233 12.74 -6.29 -6.73
C ARG A 233 12.98 -5.32 -7.91
N VAL A 234 12.52 -4.07 -7.81
CA VAL A 234 12.74 -3.04 -8.85
C VAL A 234 13.82 -2.04 -8.48
N PHE A 235 13.80 -1.56 -7.23
CA PHE A 235 14.72 -0.52 -6.76
C PHE A 235 15.93 -1.12 -6.04
N THR A 236 17.00 -0.34 -5.96
CA THR A 236 18.23 -0.65 -5.24
C THR A 236 18.33 0.23 -4.01
N MET A 237 19.25 -0.09 -3.10
CA MET A 237 19.48 0.74 -1.91
C MET A 237 19.87 2.19 -2.27
N SER A 238 20.60 2.40 -3.37
CA SER A 238 20.95 3.74 -3.84
C SER A 238 19.73 4.56 -4.27
N HIS A 239 18.70 3.93 -4.87
CA HIS A 239 17.44 4.63 -5.17
C HIS A 239 16.70 5.02 -3.88
N ILE A 240 16.74 4.19 -2.85
CA ILE A 240 16.15 4.51 -1.54
C ILE A 240 16.90 5.66 -0.87
N LEU A 241 18.23 5.63 -0.86
CA LEU A 241 19.06 6.71 -0.31
C LEU A 241 18.86 8.03 -1.05
N PHE A 242 18.74 8.00 -2.39
CA PHE A 242 18.40 9.17 -3.18
C PHE A 242 17.05 9.77 -2.74
N ALA A 243 16.03 8.92 -2.55
CA ALA A 243 14.73 9.36 -2.08
C ALA A 243 14.80 9.98 -0.67
N VAL A 244 15.49 9.33 0.27
CA VAL A 244 15.72 9.85 1.63
C VAL A 244 16.37 11.23 1.57
N ASP A 245 17.43 11.38 0.78
CA ASP A 245 18.18 12.64 0.66
C ASP A 245 17.30 13.78 0.13
N ARG A 246 16.55 13.53 -0.96
CA ARG A 246 15.64 14.54 -1.53
C ARG A 246 14.49 14.90 -0.58
N ILE A 247 13.91 13.92 0.11
CA ILE A 247 12.82 14.15 1.08
C ILE A 247 13.32 14.91 2.31
N ALA A 248 14.52 14.60 2.80
CA ALA A 248 15.13 15.31 3.92
C ALA A 248 15.38 16.79 3.56
N TRP A 249 15.94 17.06 2.37
CA TRP A 249 16.09 18.44 1.89
C TRP A 249 14.73 19.15 1.76
N LEU A 250 13.71 18.46 1.25
CA LEU A 250 12.37 19.02 1.14
C LEU A 250 11.78 19.36 2.52
N PHE A 251 12.02 18.51 3.52
CA PHE A 251 11.58 18.74 4.88
C PHE A 251 12.24 19.97 5.50
N GLU A 252 13.54 20.20 5.23
CA GLU A 252 14.24 21.42 5.67
C GLU A 252 13.69 22.70 5.01
N ASN A 253 13.10 22.59 3.82
CA ASN A 253 12.53 23.71 3.04
C ASN A 253 10.99 23.73 3.03
N ARG A 254 10.34 22.93 3.87
CA ARG A 254 8.88 22.67 3.85
C ARG A 254 7.98 23.89 4.01
N GLU A 255 8.47 24.93 4.69
CA GLU A 255 7.70 26.17 4.97
C GLU A 255 7.31 26.91 3.68
N SER A 256 8.02 26.68 2.57
CA SER A 256 7.67 27.29 1.29
C SER A 256 6.49 26.61 0.62
N ILE A 257 6.10 25.39 1.01
CA ILE A 257 5.06 24.58 0.36
C ILE A 257 3.69 25.08 0.81
N GLY A 258 2.83 25.40 -0.15
CA GLY A 258 1.43 25.80 0.09
C GLY A 258 0.44 24.67 -0.15
N GLY A 259 -0.83 25.03 -0.19
CA GLY A 259 -1.94 24.12 -0.41
C GLY A 259 -2.25 23.86 -1.89
N LEU A 260 -3.30 23.07 -2.10
CA LEU A 260 -3.91 22.82 -3.41
C LEU A 260 -5.40 23.19 -3.41
N GLU A 261 -5.92 23.47 -4.60
CA GLU A 261 -7.33 23.73 -4.88
C GLU A 261 -7.78 23.00 -6.15
N TRP A 262 -9.04 22.59 -6.22
CA TRP A 262 -9.59 21.94 -7.40
C TRP A 262 -9.74 22.93 -8.57
N ILE A 263 -9.24 22.53 -9.74
CA ILE A 263 -9.61 23.11 -11.04
C ILE A 263 -10.77 22.31 -11.64
N GLU A 264 -10.65 21.00 -11.58
CA GLU A 264 -11.61 20.05 -12.13
C GLU A 264 -11.78 18.92 -11.13
N GLU A 265 -12.97 18.83 -10.53
CA GLU A 265 -13.32 17.77 -9.57
C GLU A 265 -14.39 16.84 -10.20
N PRO A 266 -14.02 15.62 -10.60
CA PRO A 266 -14.96 14.61 -11.07
C PRO A 266 -15.92 14.15 -9.97
N GLU A 267 -17.16 13.79 -10.34
CA GLU A 267 -18.16 13.29 -9.38
C GLU A 267 -17.75 11.95 -8.74
N VAL A 268 -17.08 11.08 -9.50
CA VAL A 268 -16.60 9.78 -9.03
C VAL A 268 -15.11 9.65 -9.32
N LEU A 269 -14.39 8.93 -8.45
CA LEU A 269 -12.94 8.69 -8.60
C LEU A 269 -12.15 10.00 -8.72
N ARG A 270 -12.54 11.02 -7.97
CA ARG A 270 -11.95 12.38 -8.05
C ARG A 270 -10.43 12.39 -7.86
N PHE A 271 -9.89 11.51 -7.03
CA PHE A 271 -8.44 11.40 -6.80
C PHE A 271 -7.66 10.83 -7.99
N PHE A 272 -8.33 10.11 -8.90
CA PHE A 272 -7.70 9.56 -10.09
C PHE A 272 -7.68 10.53 -11.26
N TYR A 273 -8.78 11.27 -11.47
CA TYR A 273 -8.98 12.07 -12.68
C TYR A 273 -8.99 13.57 -12.44
N GLY A 274 -9.16 14.01 -11.19
CA GLY A 274 -9.27 15.42 -10.88
C GLY A 274 -7.95 16.16 -11.05
N LYS A 275 -8.08 17.46 -11.31
CA LYS A 275 -6.96 18.37 -11.54
C LYS A 275 -6.96 19.43 -10.46
N LEU A 276 -5.78 19.68 -9.90
CA LEU A 276 -5.58 20.68 -8.87
C LEU A 276 -4.57 21.73 -9.32
N THR A 277 -4.69 22.91 -8.72
CA THR A 277 -3.70 23.99 -8.80
C THR A 277 -3.14 24.29 -7.42
N PRO A 278 -1.88 24.71 -7.31
CA PRO A 278 -1.36 25.42 -6.15
C PRO A 278 -2.28 26.60 -5.75
N ASP A 279 -2.48 26.80 -4.45
CA ASP A 279 -3.24 27.94 -3.90
C ASP A 279 -2.45 29.27 -3.96
N ASN A 280 -1.16 29.19 -4.24
CA ASN A 280 -0.25 30.30 -4.50
C ASN A 280 0.90 29.83 -5.41
N ASP A 281 1.99 30.60 -5.52
CA ASP A 281 3.15 30.27 -6.37
C ASP A 281 4.24 29.40 -5.68
N TRP A 282 3.92 28.69 -4.61
CA TRP A 282 4.87 27.90 -3.80
C TRP A 282 5.74 26.94 -4.61
N GLN A 283 5.20 26.35 -5.67
CA GLN A 283 5.89 25.43 -6.56
C GLN A 283 7.05 26.14 -7.28
N LYS A 284 6.88 27.40 -7.66
CA LYS A 284 7.94 28.19 -8.33
C LYS A 284 9.02 28.57 -7.32
N GLU A 285 8.63 28.97 -6.12
CA GLU A 285 9.58 29.33 -5.07
C GLU A 285 10.38 28.12 -4.58
N LEU A 286 9.72 26.96 -4.45
CA LEU A 286 10.38 25.69 -4.13
C LEU A 286 11.41 25.31 -5.20
N LEU A 287 11.05 25.40 -6.49
CA LEU A 287 11.97 25.08 -7.58
C LEU A 287 13.15 26.06 -7.66
N LYS A 288 12.92 27.36 -7.49
CA LYS A 288 14.02 28.35 -7.41
C LYS A 288 14.98 28.03 -6.27
N ARG A 289 14.45 27.64 -5.10
CA ARG A 289 15.25 27.24 -3.95
C ARG A 289 16.06 25.97 -4.24
N PHE A 290 15.44 25.00 -4.90
CA PHE A 290 16.11 23.77 -5.33
C PHE A 290 17.24 24.04 -6.32
N GLU A 291 16.98 24.85 -7.35
CA GLU A 291 17.98 25.27 -8.35
C GLU A 291 19.14 26.06 -7.71
N ALA A 292 18.88 26.85 -6.67
CA ALA A 292 19.93 27.57 -5.97
C ALA A 292 20.90 26.64 -5.21
N ASP A 293 20.38 25.53 -4.65
CA ASP A 293 21.18 24.58 -3.87
C ASP A 293 21.85 23.51 -4.76
N PHE A 294 21.22 23.09 -5.86
CA PHE A 294 21.69 21.98 -6.71
C PHE A 294 22.08 22.37 -8.15
N GLY A 295 21.73 23.58 -8.60
CA GLY A 295 21.92 24.03 -9.98
C GLY A 295 20.82 23.56 -10.94
N GLY A 296 20.73 24.18 -12.12
CA GLY A 296 19.67 23.93 -13.12
C GLY A 296 19.89 22.73 -14.05
N SER A 297 20.86 21.86 -13.77
CA SER A 297 21.23 20.71 -14.62
C SER A 297 20.99 19.35 -13.95
N CYS A 298 20.26 19.32 -12.84
CA CYS A 298 19.95 18.11 -12.06
C CYS A 298 18.52 17.62 -12.32
#